data_AF-A0A7X8KAF6-F1
#
_entry.id   AF-A0A7X8KAF6-F1
#
_cell.length_a   1.000
_cell.length_b   1.000
_cell.length_c   1.000
_cell.angle_alpha   90.00
_cell.angle_beta   90.00
_cell.angle_gamma   90.00
#
_symmetry.space_group_name_H-M   'P 1'
#
loop_
_entity.id
_entity.type
_entity.pdbx_description
1 polymer ?
#
loop_
_entity_poly.entity_id
_entity_poly.type
_entity_poly.pdbx_seq_one_letter_code
_entity_poly.pdbx_strand_id
1 'polypeptide(L)'
;MLKSLAKEMEKSYGKGLNQRNLYYYVRFYDYFPQILNAVSSKSPILSWTHYRCLLQVPDKEARDWYEKEALSETWSSRTLQRNISTQYYYRLLKSQDKRPVKEEMLSLPSTYQQDKLEFIKNPVIAEFLGISKDTSYLESDLEQFIIENLQKFIMELG
;
A
#
# COMPACT_ATOMS: atom_id res chain seq x y z
N MET A 1 12.13 -20.14 21.94
CA MET A 1 13.08 -19.99 20.81
C MET A 1 13.02 -18.59 20.18
N LEU A 2 11.90 -18.15 19.60
CA LEU A 2 11.83 -16.82 18.94
C LEU A 2 12.06 -15.64 19.91
N LYS A 3 11.58 -15.75 21.16
CA LYS A 3 11.76 -14.71 22.19
C LYS A 3 13.22 -14.47 22.60
N SER A 4 13.99 -15.55 22.77
CA SER A 4 15.40 -15.46 23.15
C SER A 4 16.25 -14.92 22.00
N LEU A 5 16.00 -15.41 20.79
CA LEU A 5 16.64 -14.90 19.56
C LEU A 5 16.35 -13.42 19.35
N ALA A 6 15.08 -13.01 19.49
CA ALA A 6 14.68 -11.61 19.35
C ALA A 6 15.41 -10.67 20.33
N LYS A 7 15.55 -11.10 21.59
CA LYS A 7 16.25 -10.32 22.62
C LYS A 7 17.74 -10.13 22.30
N GLU A 8 18.37 -11.16 21.75
CA GLU A 8 19.77 -11.11 21.32
C GLU A 8 19.95 -10.23 20.07
N MET A 9 19.08 -10.39 19.07
CA MET A 9 19.10 -9.59 17.85
C MET A 9 18.81 -8.11 18.12
N GLU A 10 17.85 -7.80 18.99
CA GLU A 10 17.55 -6.42 19.39
C GLU A 10 18.72 -5.76 20.14
N LYS A 11 19.46 -6.53 20.95
CA LYS A 11 20.67 -6.04 21.62
C LYS A 11 21.80 -5.74 20.62
N SER A 12 22.01 -6.61 19.64
CA SER A 12 23.13 -6.51 18.70
C SER A 12 22.87 -5.55 17.53
N TYR A 13 21.61 -5.40 17.10
CA TYR A 13 21.23 -4.68 15.87
C TYR A 13 20.17 -3.59 16.09
N GLY A 14 19.66 -3.44 17.32
CA GLY A 14 18.73 -2.37 17.69
C GLY A 14 17.24 -2.74 17.55
N LYS A 15 16.39 -1.75 17.85
CA LYS A 15 14.93 -1.90 18.04
C LYS A 15 14.17 -2.43 16.81
N GLY A 16 14.79 -2.43 15.63
CA GLY A 16 14.22 -2.96 14.39
C GLY A 16 13.98 -4.48 14.43
N LEU A 17 14.79 -5.24 15.19
CA LEU A 17 14.73 -6.71 15.27
C LEU A 17 14.09 -7.22 16.56
N ASN A 18 13.15 -6.45 17.12
CA ASN A 18 12.37 -6.91 18.27
C ASN A 18 11.45 -8.10 17.89
N GLN A 19 10.92 -8.77 18.92
CA GLN A 19 10.11 -9.97 18.77
C GLN A 19 8.90 -9.79 17.83
N ARG A 20 8.22 -8.64 17.90
CA ARG A 20 7.04 -8.36 17.07
C ARG A 20 7.42 -8.24 15.60
N ASN A 21 8.50 -7.54 15.30
CA ASN A 21 8.96 -7.36 13.92
C ASN A 21 9.44 -8.70 13.34
N LEU A 22 10.20 -9.48 14.10
CA LEU A 22 10.65 -10.82 13.68
C LEU A 22 9.48 -11.75 13.36
N TYR A 23 8.41 -11.72 14.16
CA TYR A 23 7.18 -12.45 13.86
C TYR A 23 6.60 -12.07 12.48
N TYR A 24 6.53 -10.77 12.18
CA TYR A 24 6.04 -10.33 10.86
C TYR A 24 7.00 -10.70 9.73
N TYR A 25 8.32 -10.65 9.93
CA TYR A 25 9.29 -11.03 8.91
C TYR A 25 9.21 -12.51 8.55
N VAL A 26 9.10 -13.40 9.56
CA VAL A 26 8.92 -14.83 9.34
C VAL A 26 7.62 -15.09 8.59
N ARG A 27 6.50 -14.52 9.05
CA ARG A 27 5.21 -14.68 8.36
C ARG A 27 5.19 -14.11 6.95
N PHE A 28 5.91 -13.02 6.73
CA PHE A 28 6.07 -12.44 5.40
C PHE A 28 6.76 -13.41 4.46
N TYR A 29 7.88 -14.01 4.90
CA TYR A 29 8.56 -15.03 4.12
C TYR A 29 7.66 -16.25 3.85
N ASP A 30 6.89 -16.69 4.83
CA ASP A 30 5.98 -17.83 4.67
C ASP A 30 4.87 -17.57 3.63
N TYR A 31 4.35 -16.35 3.57
CA TYR A 31 3.20 -16.01 2.72
C TYR A 31 3.58 -15.42 1.36
N PHE A 32 4.76 -14.79 1.27
CA PHE A 32 5.26 -14.12 0.07
C PHE A 32 6.70 -14.56 -0.25
N PRO A 33 6.98 -15.88 -0.39
CA PRO A 33 8.34 -16.39 -0.59
C PRO A 33 9.00 -15.91 -1.89
N GLN A 34 8.19 -15.47 -2.87
CA GLN A 34 8.67 -14.89 -4.13
C GLN A 34 9.28 -13.49 -3.98
N ILE A 35 9.02 -12.80 -2.86
CA ILE A 35 9.53 -11.44 -2.61
C ILE A 35 10.81 -11.53 -1.78
N LEU A 36 11.96 -11.57 -2.45
CA LEU A 36 13.26 -11.83 -1.80
C LEU A 36 14.10 -10.57 -1.53
N ASN A 37 13.97 -9.52 -2.34
CA ASN A 37 14.92 -8.41 -2.33
C ASN A 37 14.46 -7.22 -1.48
N ALA A 38 13.40 -6.54 -1.91
CA ALA A 38 12.84 -5.44 -1.15
C ALA A 38 11.37 -5.29 -1.53
N VAL A 39 10.58 -5.01 -0.51
CA VAL A 39 9.16 -4.64 -0.66
C VAL A 39 9.00 -3.31 -1.40
N SER A 40 10.06 -2.49 -1.53
CA SER A 40 9.90 -1.06 -1.83
C SER A 40 10.97 -0.41 -2.70
N SER A 41 11.96 -1.09 -3.30
CA SER A 41 13.11 -0.30 -3.78
C SER A 41 12.79 0.66 -4.94
N LYS A 42 12.12 0.30 -6.07
CA LYS A 42 11.85 1.24 -7.19
C LYS A 42 10.66 0.91 -8.16
N SER A 43 9.58 0.23 -7.75
CA SER A 43 8.39 -0.02 -8.62
C SER A 43 7.16 -0.52 -7.81
N PRO A 44 5.93 -0.69 -8.35
CA PRO A 44 4.63 -0.52 -7.67
C PRO A 44 4.25 -1.68 -6.75
N ILE A 45 5.07 -1.92 -5.73
CA ILE A 45 4.87 -2.95 -4.73
C ILE A 45 4.36 -2.26 -3.48
N LEU A 46 3.33 -2.83 -2.86
CA LEU A 46 2.71 -2.30 -1.65
C LEU A 46 3.77 -2.06 -0.56
N SER A 47 3.67 -0.99 0.22
CA SER A 47 4.64 -0.74 1.31
C SER A 47 4.60 -1.81 2.41
N TRP A 48 5.64 -1.90 3.26
CA TRP A 48 5.66 -2.85 4.38
C TRP A 48 4.42 -2.77 5.29
N THR A 49 3.84 -1.59 5.47
CA THR A 49 2.61 -1.42 6.26
C THR A 49 1.41 -2.11 5.61
N HIS A 50 1.30 -2.11 4.28
CA HIS A 50 0.27 -2.90 3.59
C HIS A 50 0.46 -4.39 3.81
N TYR A 51 1.69 -4.88 3.68
CA TYR A 51 1.98 -6.29 3.93
C TYR A 51 1.67 -6.68 5.38
N ARG A 52 1.92 -5.82 6.36
CA ARG A 52 1.46 -6.06 7.74
C ARG A 52 -0.07 -6.18 7.87
N CYS A 53 -0.85 -5.50 7.03
CA CYS A 53 -2.29 -5.69 6.95
C CYS A 53 -2.63 -7.04 6.30
N LEU A 54 -2.00 -7.36 5.17
CA LEU A 54 -2.22 -8.63 4.44
C LEU A 54 -1.85 -9.86 5.27
N LEU A 55 -0.80 -9.78 6.08
CA LEU A 55 -0.41 -10.85 7.00
C LEU A 55 -1.48 -11.15 8.06
N GLN A 56 -2.43 -10.24 8.32
CA GLN A 56 -3.53 -10.53 9.24
C GLN A 56 -4.65 -11.36 8.59
N VAL A 57 -4.63 -11.54 7.26
CA VAL A 57 -5.61 -12.30 6.51
C VAL A 57 -5.13 -13.76 6.40
N PRO A 58 -5.75 -14.73 7.10
CA PRO A 58 -5.30 -16.12 7.07
C PRO A 58 -5.65 -16.81 5.74
N ASP A 59 -6.86 -16.56 5.23
CA ASP A 59 -7.33 -17.09 3.95
C ASP A 59 -6.44 -16.56 2.81
N LYS A 60 -5.85 -17.50 2.06
CA LYS A 60 -4.97 -17.18 0.94
C LYS A 60 -5.71 -16.49 -0.20
N GLU A 61 -6.92 -16.95 -0.55
CA GLU A 61 -7.67 -16.38 -1.68
C GLU A 61 -8.09 -14.94 -1.38
N ALA A 62 -8.59 -14.70 -0.17
CA ALA A 62 -8.92 -13.35 0.27
C ALA A 62 -7.67 -12.46 0.29
N ARG A 63 -6.53 -12.96 0.80
CA ARG A 63 -5.28 -12.20 0.90
C ARG A 63 -4.75 -11.81 -0.48
N ASP A 64 -4.69 -12.75 -1.41
CA ASP A 64 -4.22 -12.51 -2.79
C ASP A 64 -5.15 -11.52 -3.51
N TRP A 65 -6.46 -11.62 -3.26
CA TRP A 65 -7.44 -10.67 -3.79
C TRP A 65 -7.24 -9.26 -3.23
N TYR A 66 -7.06 -9.13 -1.90
CA TYR A 66 -6.80 -7.84 -1.26
C TYR A 66 -5.48 -7.21 -1.72
N GLU A 67 -4.43 -8.01 -1.93
CA GLU A 67 -3.15 -7.53 -2.49
C GLU A 67 -3.36 -6.94 -3.88
N LYS A 68 -4.04 -7.69 -4.76
CA LYS A 68 -4.31 -7.26 -6.13
C LYS A 68 -5.14 -5.99 -6.19
N GLU A 69 -6.23 -5.91 -5.42
CA GLU A 69 -7.12 -4.75 -5.41
C GLU A 69 -6.45 -3.53 -4.79
N ALA A 70 -5.64 -3.71 -3.73
CA ALA A 70 -4.88 -2.60 -3.17
C ALA A 70 -3.89 -2.00 -4.17
N LEU A 71 -3.31 -2.84 -5.04
CA LEU A 71 -2.44 -2.40 -6.13
C LEU A 71 -3.23 -1.72 -7.24
N SER A 72 -4.32 -2.32 -7.73
CA SER A 72 -5.07 -1.79 -8.88
C SER A 72 -5.81 -0.50 -8.56
N GLU A 73 -6.39 -0.41 -7.37
CA GLU A 73 -7.18 0.74 -6.92
C GLU A 73 -6.35 1.74 -6.09
N THR A 74 -5.02 1.53 -6.03
CA THR A 74 -4.07 2.39 -5.29
C THR A 74 -4.54 2.64 -3.84
N TRP A 75 -5.00 1.58 -3.16
CA TRP A 75 -5.45 1.73 -1.79
C TRP A 75 -4.28 2.07 -0.87
N SER A 76 -4.48 3.09 -0.05
CA SER A 76 -3.59 3.31 1.09
C SER A 76 -3.64 2.15 2.08
N SER A 77 -2.59 1.99 2.89
CA SER A 77 -2.54 0.92 3.90
C SER A 77 -3.71 0.99 4.89
N ARG A 78 -4.23 2.20 5.13
CA ARG A 78 -5.41 2.43 5.96
C ARG A 78 -6.69 1.98 5.26
N THR A 79 -6.84 2.26 3.97
CA THR A 79 -7.97 1.80 3.15
C THR A 79 -7.99 0.28 3.08
N LEU A 80 -6.83 -0.33 2.82
CA LEU A 80 -6.66 -1.78 2.86
C LEU A 80 -7.06 -2.37 4.22
N GLN A 81 -6.54 -1.82 5.33
CA GLN A 81 -6.89 -2.28 6.67
C GLN A 81 -8.41 -2.20 6.94
N ARG A 82 -9.07 -1.11 6.55
CA ARG A 82 -10.52 -0.97 6.66
C ARG A 82 -11.25 -2.03 5.83
N ASN A 83 -10.86 -2.23 4.58
CA ASN A 83 -11.49 -3.17 3.67
C ASN A 83 -11.33 -4.63 4.18
N ILE A 84 -10.19 -4.95 4.82
CA ILE A 84 -9.99 -6.22 5.54
C ILE A 84 -10.93 -6.31 6.74
N SER A 85 -10.92 -5.30 7.63
CA SER A 85 -11.72 -5.31 8.87
C SER A 85 -13.24 -5.40 8.62
N THR A 86 -13.70 -4.81 7.52
CA THR A 86 -15.12 -4.83 7.09
C THR A 86 -15.49 -6.04 6.26
N GLN A 87 -14.56 -6.98 6.04
CA GLN A 87 -14.73 -8.19 5.25
C GLN A 87 -15.20 -7.90 3.81
N TYR A 88 -14.73 -6.79 3.23
CA TYR A 88 -15.12 -6.30 1.92
C TYR A 88 -15.12 -7.37 0.82
N TYR A 89 -14.08 -8.21 0.78
CA TYR A 89 -13.97 -9.35 -0.14
C TYR A 89 -15.18 -10.30 -0.03
N TYR A 90 -15.49 -10.77 1.18
CA TYR A 90 -16.59 -11.70 1.41
C TYR A 90 -17.96 -11.06 1.15
N ARG A 91 -18.11 -9.77 1.44
CA ARG A 91 -19.35 -9.03 1.10
C ARG A 91 -19.54 -8.93 -0.41
N LEU A 92 -18.47 -8.67 -1.16
CA LEU A 92 -18.51 -8.65 -2.62
C LEU A 92 -18.85 -10.01 -3.23
N LEU A 93 -18.35 -11.11 -2.64
CA LEU A 93 -18.70 -12.46 -3.07
C LEU A 93 -20.15 -12.82 -2.78
N LYS A 94 -20.66 -12.42 -1.60
CA LYS A 94 -22.02 -12.74 -1.16
C LYS A 94 -23.09 -11.88 -1.85
N SER A 95 -22.74 -10.67 -2.30
CA SER A 95 -23.70 -9.76 -2.90
C SER A 95 -24.08 -10.17 -4.31
N GLN A 96 -25.38 -10.24 -4.59
CA GLN A 96 -25.89 -10.43 -5.96
C GLN A 96 -25.62 -9.20 -6.83
N ASP A 97 -25.73 -8.01 -6.24
CA ASP A 97 -25.35 -6.75 -6.87
C ASP A 97 -24.12 -6.14 -6.19
N LYS A 98 -23.01 -6.05 -6.92
CA LYS A 98 -21.73 -5.55 -6.40
C LYS A 98 -21.68 -4.02 -6.35
N ARG A 99 -22.54 -3.32 -7.10
CA ARG A 99 -22.56 -1.85 -7.18
C ARG A 99 -22.71 -1.17 -5.82
N PRO A 100 -23.73 -1.48 -4.98
CA PRO A 100 -23.88 -0.81 -3.69
C PRO A 100 -22.68 -1.04 -2.76
N VAL A 101 -22.07 -2.22 -2.82
CA VAL A 101 -20.88 -2.55 -2.00
C VAL A 101 -19.67 -1.73 -2.44
N LYS A 102 -19.47 -1.54 -3.75
CA LYS A 102 -18.42 -0.67 -4.30
C LYS A 102 -18.69 0.81 -4.02
N GLU A 103 -19.93 1.25 -4.18
CA GLU A 103 -20.34 2.62 -3.89
C GLU A 103 -20.15 2.97 -2.41
N GLU A 104 -20.50 2.07 -1.47
CA GLU A 104 -20.19 2.23 -0.04
C GLU A 104 -18.68 2.44 0.19
N MET A 105 -17.84 1.61 -0.47
CA MET A 105 -16.39 1.71 -0.35
C MET A 105 -15.85 3.07 -0.78
N LEU A 106 -16.39 3.63 -1.87
CA LEU A 106 -16.01 4.92 -2.49
C LEU A 106 -16.63 6.14 -1.79
N SER A 107 -17.88 6.03 -1.36
CA SER A 107 -18.70 7.13 -0.85
C SER A 107 -18.44 7.46 0.61
N LEU A 108 -17.91 6.52 1.39
CA LEU A 108 -17.53 6.78 2.77
C LEU A 108 -16.48 7.90 2.77
N PRO A 109 -16.86 9.13 3.19
CA PRO A 109 -15.95 10.24 3.24
C PRO A 109 -15.05 9.91 4.39
N SER A 110 -13.94 9.27 4.07
CA SER A 110 -13.00 8.96 5.09
C SER A 110 -12.56 10.34 5.62
N THR A 111 -12.73 10.58 6.91
CA THR A 111 -11.94 11.59 7.63
C THR A 111 -10.42 11.38 7.40
N TYR A 112 -10.07 10.26 6.74
CA TYR A 112 -8.79 9.82 6.22
C TYR A 112 -8.46 10.23 4.77
N GLN A 113 -9.31 10.97 4.06
CA GLN A 113 -8.98 11.66 2.78
C GLN A 113 -8.06 12.86 3.02
N GLN A 114 -7.59 13.08 4.26
CA GLN A 114 -6.59 14.12 4.55
C GLN A 114 -5.28 13.93 3.77
N ASP A 115 -5.03 12.74 3.24
CA ASP A 115 -3.87 12.47 2.41
C ASP A 115 -4.32 12.29 0.95
N LYS A 116 -5.11 13.26 0.42
CA LYS A 116 -5.41 13.36 -1.02
C LYS A 116 -4.13 13.25 -1.87
N LEU A 117 -2.99 13.60 -1.29
CA LEU A 117 -1.66 13.57 -1.88
C LEU A 117 -0.84 12.31 -1.54
N GLU A 118 -1.42 11.27 -0.92
CA GLU A 118 -0.66 10.05 -0.57
C GLU A 118 -0.09 9.35 -1.81
N PHE A 119 -0.77 9.48 -2.95
CA PHE A 119 -0.27 8.98 -4.23
C PHE A 119 1.04 9.67 -4.67
N ILE A 120 1.30 10.91 -4.26
CA ILE A 120 2.58 11.61 -4.48
C ILE A 120 3.71 10.97 -3.67
N LYS A 121 3.41 10.26 -2.58
CA LYS A 121 4.44 9.52 -1.84
C LYS A 121 4.98 8.33 -2.63
N ASN A 122 4.24 7.87 -3.66
CA ASN A 122 4.72 6.89 -4.60
C ASN A 122 5.90 7.49 -5.40
N PRO A 123 7.13 6.94 -5.28
CA PRO A 123 8.31 7.48 -5.95
C PRO A 123 8.16 7.53 -7.47
N VAL A 124 7.40 6.60 -8.08
CA VAL A 124 7.18 6.58 -9.53
C VAL A 124 6.32 7.75 -9.96
N ILE A 125 5.27 8.04 -9.20
CA ILE A 125 4.37 9.18 -9.47
C ILE A 125 5.12 10.49 -9.21
N ALA A 126 5.88 10.57 -8.11
CA ALA A 126 6.69 11.75 -7.81
C ALA A 126 7.73 12.03 -8.90
N GLU A 127 8.42 10.99 -9.38
CA GLU A 127 9.38 11.08 -10.47
C GLU A 127 8.70 11.50 -11.78
N PHE A 128 7.55 10.90 -12.10
CA PHE A 128 6.75 11.28 -13.27
C PHE A 128 6.30 12.74 -13.23
N LEU A 129 5.88 13.24 -12.07
CA LEU A 129 5.43 14.63 -11.90
C LEU A 129 6.60 15.61 -11.68
N GLY A 130 7.84 15.12 -11.53
CA GLY A 130 8.99 15.97 -11.22
C GLY A 130 8.94 16.63 -9.84
N ILE A 131 8.18 16.08 -8.90
CA ILE A 131 7.92 16.67 -7.58
C ILE A 131 8.78 16.03 -6.47
N SER A 132 9.32 16.86 -5.59
CA SER A 132 10.07 16.45 -4.40
C SER A 132 9.13 16.05 -3.27
N LYS A 133 9.42 14.94 -2.58
CA LYS A 133 8.56 14.38 -1.51
C LYS A 133 8.37 15.28 -0.28
N ASP A 134 9.21 16.29 -0.11
CA ASP A 134 9.27 17.14 1.09
C ASP A 134 8.51 18.46 0.97
N THR A 135 7.86 18.72 -0.17
CA THR A 135 7.18 19.99 -0.44
C THR A 135 5.65 19.82 -0.36
N SER A 136 4.99 20.72 0.34
CA SER A 136 3.53 20.82 0.33
C SER A 136 3.08 21.47 -0.99
N TYR A 137 2.44 20.71 -1.86
CA TYR A 137 1.92 21.21 -3.15
C TYR A 137 0.46 21.62 -3.02
N LEU A 138 0.08 22.73 -3.68
CA LEU A 138 -1.32 23.04 -3.89
C LEU A 138 -1.88 22.19 -5.04
N GLU A 139 -3.19 22.02 -5.08
CA GLU A 139 -3.87 21.27 -6.14
C GLU A 139 -3.59 21.87 -7.53
N SER A 140 -3.53 23.20 -7.62
CA SER A 140 -3.16 23.94 -8.84
C SER A 140 -1.75 23.63 -9.33
N ASP A 141 -0.80 23.42 -8.41
CA ASP A 141 0.59 23.10 -8.78
C ASP A 141 0.67 21.71 -9.39
N LEU A 142 -0.11 20.76 -8.85
CA LEU A 142 -0.17 19.39 -9.34
C LEU A 142 -0.84 19.31 -10.71
N GLU A 143 -1.93 20.05 -10.93
CA GLU A 143 -2.54 20.15 -12.25
C GLU A 143 -1.54 20.67 -13.28
N GLN A 144 -0.79 21.72 -12.93
CA GLN A 144 0.23 22.28 -13.80
C GLN A 144 1.33 21.25 -14.12
N PHE A 145 1.85 20.54 -13.12
CA PHE A 145 2.86 19.49 -13.34
C PHE A 145 2.36 18.34 -14.21
N ILE A 146 1.09 17.94 -14.06
CA ILE A 146 0.46 16.92 -14.91
C ILE A 146 0.42 17.39 -16.36
N ILE A 147 -0.05 18.63 -16.59
CA ILE A 147 -0.16 19.20 -17.94
C ILE A 147 1.21 19.30 -18.61
N GLU A 148 2.21 19.83 -17.90
CA GLU A 148 3.56 20.00 -18.43
C GLU A 148 4.21 18.66 -18.80
N ASN A 149 4.09 17.63 -17.94
CA ASN A 149 4.65 16.31 -18.21
C ASN A 149 3.93 15.60 -19.37
N LEU A 150 2.60 15.71 -19.47
CA LEU A 150 1.86 15.16 -20.60
C LEU A 150 2.22 15.87 -21.92
N GLN A 151 2.35 17.20 -21.91
CA GLN A 151 2.79 17.95 -23.09
C GLN A 151 4.18 17.54 -23.53
N LYS A 152 5.13 17.46 -22.60
CA LYS A 152 6.50 17.01 -22.89
C LYS A 152 6.53 15.59 -23.46
N PHE A 153 5.78 14.67 -22.86
CA PHE A 153 5.66 13.29 -23.34
C PHE A 153 5.11 13.21 -24.76
N ILE A 154 4.09 14.01 -25.09
CA ILE A 154 3.53 14.07 -26.45
C ILE A 154 4.55 14.65 -27.44
N MET A 155 5.32 15.66 -27.04
CA MET A 155 6.38 16.24 -27.89
C MET A 155 7.55 15.29 -28.14
N GLU A 156 7.93 14.47 -27.15
CA GLU A 156 9.00 13.47 -27.26
C GLU A 156 8.60 12.23 -28.07
N LEU A 157 7.30 12.00 -28.27
CA LEU A 157 6.76 10.94 -29.13
C LEU A 157 6.65 11.35 -30.62
N GLY A 158 6.99 12.60 -30.95
CA GLY A 158 7.04 13.13 -32.32
C GLY A 158 8.29 12.72 -33.10
#